data_AF-A0A2E7PTD6-F1
#
_entry.id   AF-A0A2E7PTD6-F1
#
_cell.length_a   1.000
_cell.length_b   1.000
_cell.length_c   1.000
_cell.angle_alpha   90.00
_cell.angle_beta   90.00
_cell.angle_gamma   90.00
#
_symmetry.space_group_name_H-M   'P 1'
#
loop_
_entity.id
_entity.type
_entity.pdbx_description
1 polymer ?
#
loop_
_entity_poly.entity_id
_entity_poly.type
_entity_poly.pdbx_seq_one_letter_code
_entity_poly.pdbx_strand_id
1 'polypeptide(L)'
;MILSLASGCRVTFDTHYQKIGTENIHPNISQYIMEFEIADISDESNPIKIATPRLIVLAGSDAEISIGELKKQFIEIKAFVSKETGEGTAEISIIQNEKRASGKLTTRAGQPAKLLTGDFAIQFILKEAKIDQ
;
A
#
# COMPACT_ATOMS: atom_id res chain seq x y z
N MET A 1 -27.91 35.40 -2.21
CA MET A 1 -27.01 34.87 -1.15
C MET A 1 -27.88 34.44 0.01
N ILE A 2 -27.93 33.13 0.28
CA ILE A 2 -27.87 32.46 1.60
C ILE A 2 -28.00 30.96 1.29
N LEU A 3 -27.02 30.20 1.79
CA LEU A 3 -26.78 28.77 1.61
C LEU A 3 -28.00 27.91 1.95
N SER A 4 -28.38 27.01 1.04
CA SER A 4 -29.13 25.80 1.36
C SER A 4 -28.12 24.68 1.57
N LEU A 5 -27.90 24.29 2.84
CA LEU A 5 -27.19 23.05 3.17
C LEU A 5 -28.11 21.88 2.80
N ALA A 6 -27.90 21.30 1.62
CA ALA A 6 -28.44 19.99 1.31
C ALA A 6 -27.74 18.96 2.21
N SER A 7 -28.50 18.51 3.20
CA SER A 7 -28.45 17.22 3.89
C SER A 7 -27.28 16.30 3.48
N GLY A 8 -26.41 16.04 4.45
CA GLY A 8 -25.18 15.27 4.30
C GLY A 8 -25.33 14.01 3.46
N CYS A 9 -24.56 13.97 2.37
CA CYS A 9 -24.09 12.70 1.82
C CYS A 9 -23.34 11.98 2.94
N ARG A 10 -23.98 10.96 3.52
CA ARG A 10 -23.23 9.87 4.15
C ARG A 10 -22.37 9.28 3.05
N VAL A 11 -21.08 9.62 3.06
CA VAL A 11 -20.08 8.83 2.37
C VAL A 11 -20.03 7.51 3.12
N THR A 12 -20.79 6.54 2.65
CA THR A 12 -20.60 5.16 3.05
C THR A 12 -19.34 4.72 2.33
N PHE A 13 -18.21 4.70 3.04
CA PHE A 13 -17.08 3.91 2.59
C PHE A 13 -17.56 2.46 2.63
N ASP A 14 -17.83 1.88 1.47
CA ASP A 14 -17.90 0.44 1.32
C ASP A 14 -16.47 -0.09 1.46
N THR A 15 -15.99 -0.07 2.70
CA THR A 15 -14.79 -0.80 3.05
C THR A 15 -15.17 -2.27 3.01
N HIS A 16 -15.03 -2.88 1.84
CA HIS A 16 -14.63 -4.27 1.76
C HIS A 16 -13.18 -4.39 2.31
N TYR A 17 -12.97 -3.98 3.57
CA TYR A 17 -11.97 -4.61 4.41
C TYR A 17 -12.47 -6.03 4.57
N GLN A 18 -12.07 -6.90 3.65
CA GLN A 18 -12.08 -8.31 3.94
C GLN A 18 -11.13 -8.46 5.14
N LYS A 19 -11.69 -8.48 6.35
CA LYS A 19 -11.00 -9.01 7.53
C LYS A 19 -10.66 -10.45 7.15
N ILE A 20 -9.47 -10.66 6.59
CA ILE A 20 -8.90 -11.99 6.47
C ILE A 20 -8.64 -12.43 7.90
N GLY A 21 -9.52 -13.31 8.39
CA GLY A 21 -9.38 -14.02 9.66
C GLY A 21 -9.54 -13.16 10.92
N THR A 22 -10.66 -13.35 11.62
CA THR A 22 -10.61 -13.35 13.10
C THR A 22 -10.11 -14.72 13.58
N GLU A 23 -9.03 -15.22 13.00
CA GLU A 23 -8.27 -16.25 13.67
C GLU A 23 -7.52 -15.53 14.78
N ASN A 24 -7.62 -16.05 16.00
CA ASN A 24 -6.93 -15.50 17.16
C ASN A 24 -5.52 -15.11 16.74
N ILE A 25 -5.22 -13.81 16.69
CA ILE A 25 -3.86 -13.33 16.47
C ILE A 25 -3.09 -13.89 17.65
N HIS A 26 -2.40 -15.02 17.44
CA HIS A 26 -1.62 -15.64 18.49
C HIS A 26 -0.65 -14.56 18.99
N PRO A 27 -0.49 -14.37 20.31
CA PRO A 27 0.35 -13.30 20.87
C PRO A 27 1.84 -13.38 20.45
N ASN A 28 2.24 -14.37 19.64
CA ASN A 28 3.58 -14.59 19.13
C ASN A 28 3.73 -14.38 17.60
N ILE A 29 2.75 -13.79 16.91
CA ILE A 29 2.90 -13.48 15.47
C ILE A 29 3.41 -12.06 15.30
N SER A 30 4.63 -11.91 14.79
CA SER A 30 5.22 -10.60 14.48
C SER A 30 4.39 -9.86 13.44
N GLN A 31 4.07 -8.62 13.75
CA GLN A 31 3.33 -7.72 12.87
C GLN A 31 4.28 -6.72 12.25
N TYR A 32 4.07 -6.43 10.97
CA TYR A 32 4.87 -5.46 10.23
C TYR A 32 3.97 -4.43 9.57
N ILE A 33 4.51 -3.24 9.40
CA ILE A 33 3.90 -2.15 8.64
C ILE A 33 4.74 -1.94 7.39
N MET A 34 4.11 -2.01 6.23
CA MET A 34 4.71 -1.64 4.95
C MET A 34 4.12 -0.30 4.52
N GLU A 35 4.96 0.73 4.49
CA GLU A 35 4.60 2.07 4.03
C GLU A 35 5.17 2.28 2.63
N PHE A 36 4.29 2.61 1.70
CA PHE A 36 4.61 2.83 0.30
C PHE A 36 4.52 4.31 -0.03
N GLU A 37 5.38 4.73 -0.96
CA GLU A 37 5.31 6.02 -1.63
C GLU A 37 5.40 5.76 -3.13
N ILE A 38 4.37 6.16 -3.85
CA ILE A 38 4.27 5.99 -5.30
C ILE A 38 4.16 7.38 -5.92
N ALA A 39 5.05 7.66 -6.88
CA ALA A 39 5.07 8.90 -7.63
C ALA A 39 5.12 8.64 -9.14
N ASP A 40 4.41 9.46 -9.90
CA ASP A 40 4.61 9.61 -11.35
C ASP A 40 5.86 10.48 -11.56
N ILE A 41 6.81 9.96 -12.33
CA ILE A 41 8.09 10.58 -12.65
C ILE A 41 8.29 10.75 -14.16
N SER A 42 7.22 10.67 -14.97
CA SER A 42 7.35 10.89 -16.42
C SER A 42 7.89 12.29 -16.77
N ASP A 43 7.71 13.26 -15.86
CA ASP A 43 8.54 14.48 -15.81
C ASP A 43 9.49 14.37 -14.61
N GLU A 44 10.73 13.95 -14.85
CA GLU A 44 11.74 13.78 -13.80
C GLU A 44 12.04 15.08 -13.03
N SER A 45 11.79 16.24 -13.64
CA SER A 45 11.99 17.55 -12.99
C SER A 45 10.85 17.91 -12.05
N ASN A 46 9.69 17.26 -12.17
CA ASN A 46 8.51 17.50 -11.34
C ASN A 46 7.76 16.20 -10.99
N PRO A 47 8.32 15.37 -10.09
CA PRO A 47 7.66 14.17 -9.60
C PRO A 47 6.32 14.48 -8.90
N ILE A 48 5.25 13.79 -9.29
CA ILE A 48 3.92 13.94 -8.69
C ILE A 48 3.63 12.73 -7.82
N LYS A 49 3.46 12.94 -6.51
CA LYS A 49 3.03 11.88 -5.58
C LYS A 49 1.60 11.48 -5.90
N ILE A 50 1.38 10.20 -6.23
CA ILE A 50 0.07 9.68 -6.63
C ILE A 50 -0.61 8.86 -5.53
N ALA A 51 0.15 8.18 -4.67
CA ALA A 51 -0.41 7.41 -3.56
C ALA A 51 0.61 7.16 -2.45
N THR A 52 0.13 7.05 -1.21
CA THR A 52 0.93 6.62 -0.05
C THR A 52 0.23 5.51 0.74
N PRO A 53 0.09 4.30 0.17
CA PRO A 53 -0.54 3.18 0.84
C PRO A 53 0.23 2.75 2.09
N ARG A 54 -0.51 2.25 3.08
CA ARG A 54 0.05 1.61 4.26
C ARG A 54 -0.68 0.29 4.50
N LEU A 55 0.07 -0.81 4.56
CA LEU A 55 -0.45 -2.13 4.87
C LEU A 55 0.13 -2.64 6.18
N ILE A 56 -0.69 -3.33 6.96
CA ILE A 56 -0.24 -4.14 8.10
C ILE A 56 -0.19 -5.58 7.62
N VAL A 57 0.94 -6.24 7.78
CA VAL A 57 1.20 -7.59 7.29
C VAL A 57 1.67 -8.45 8.46
N LEU A 58 1.05 -9.62 8.61
CA LEU A 58 1.47 -10.61 9.60
C LEU A 58 2.59 -11.48 9.02
N ALA A 59 3.59 -11.83 9.83
CA ALA A 59 4.66 -12.72 9.40
C ALA A 59 4.12 -14.08 8.92
N GLY A 60 4.45 -14.46 7.69
CA GLY A 60 3.97 -15.68 7.05
C GLY A 60 2.57 -15.57 6.44
N SER A 61 2.02 -14.36 6.30
CA SER A 61 0.72 -14.14 5.67
C SER A 61 0.82 -13.13 4.53
N ASP A 62 -0.06 -13.31 3.55
CA ASP A 62 -0.27 -12.35 2.47
C ASP A 62 -1.23 -11.23 2.91
N ALA A 63 -0.97 -10.03 2.42
CA ALA A 63 -1.82 -8.86 2.56
C ALA A 63 -1.96 -8.19 1.20
N GLU A 64 -3.13 -7.64 0.91
CA GLU A 64 -3.39 -6.96 -0.36
C GLU A 64 -4.08 -5.62 -0.10
N ILE A 65 -3.73 -4.61 -0.90
CA ILE A 65 -4.53 -3.41 -1.05
C ILE A 65 -4.70 -3.10 -2.53
N SER A 66 -5.94 -2.79 -2.90
CA SER A 66 -6.29 -2.27 -4.20
C SER A 66 -6.87 -0.86 -4.03
N ILE A 67 -6.28 0.11 -4.71
CA ILE A 67 -6.67 1.52 -4.70
C ILE A 67 -7.11 1.87 -6.12
N GLY A 68 -8.41 2.10 -6.30
CA GLY A 68 -8.98 2.59 -7.54
C GLY A 68 -9.65 3.93 -7.34
N GLU A 69 -9.39 4.90 -8.22
CA GLU A 69 -10.16 6.14 -8.28
C GLU A 69 -11.14 6.14 -9.47
N LEU A 70 -12.21 6.92 -9.34
CA LEU A 70 -12.99 7.39 -10.48
C LEU A 70 -12.05 8.23 -11.37
N LYS A 71 -11.73 7.71 -12.58
CA LYS A 71 -10.85 8.28 -13.65
C LYS A 71 -9.54 7.52 -13.90
N LYS A 72 -9.63 6.22 -14.19
CA LYS A 72 -8.55 5.43 -14.84
C LYS A 72 -7.24 5.29 -14.03
N GLN A 73 -7.29 5.44 -12.70
CA GLN A 73 -6.17 5.10 -11.82
C GLN A 73 -6.52 3.85 -11.03
N PHE A 74 -5.65 2.84 -11.11
CA PHE A 74 -5.73 1.60 -10.35
C PHE A 74 -4.33 1.20 -9.88
N ILE A 75 -4.19 0.95 -8.58
CA ILE A 75 -2.95 0.51 -7.95
C ILE A 75 -3.29 -0.73 -7.13
N GLU A 76 -2.66 -1.85 -7.43
CA GLU A 76 -2.75 -3.10 -6.66
C GLU A 76 -1.39 -3.37 -6.04
N ILE A 77 -1.36 -3.69 -4.75
CA ILE A 77 -0.16 -4.05 -4.01
C ILE A 77 -0.46 -5.33 -3.24
N LYS A 78 0.31 -6.38 -3.55
CA LYS A 78 0.34 -7.65 -2.82
C LYS A 78 1.61 -7.71 -2.02
N ALA A 79 1.49 -7.92 -0.73
CA ALA A 79 2.58 -7.85 0.22
C ALA A 79 2.64 -9.13 1.05
N PHE A 80 3.85 -9.59 1.31
CA PHE A 80 4.12 -10.76 2.12
C PHE A 80 5.35 -10.50 2.99
N VAL A 81 5.35 -10.96 4.24
CA VAL A 81 6.54 -10.93 5.10
C VAL A 81 6.96 -12.34 5.45
N SER A 82 8.21 -12.70 5.16
CA SER A 82 8.76 -14.01 5.50
C SER A 82 8.82 -14.21 7.00
N LYS A 83 8.26 -15.33 7.49
CA LYS A 83 8.38 -15.74 8.89
C LYS A 83 9.81 -16.13 9.28
N GLU A 84 10.59 -16.61 8.32
CA GLU A 84 11.96 -17.12 8.56
C GLU A 84 12.99 -15.99 8.55
N THR A 85 12.87 -15.07 7.60
CA THR A 85 13.88 -14.01 7.38
C THR A 85 13.43 -12.64 7.84
N GLY A 86 12.13 -12.43 8.08
CA GLY A 86 11.56 -11.10 8.35
C GLY A 86 11.59 -10.17 7.14
N GLU A 87 11.93 -10.68 5.94
CA GLU A 87 11.96 -9.90 4.71
C GLU A 87 10.55 -9.66 4.19
N GLY A 88 10.23 -8.40 3.93
CA GLY A 88 8.98 -7.99 3.30
C GLY A 88 9.16 -7.93 1.80
N THR A 89 8.27 -8.61 1.07
CA THR A 89 8.17 -8.56 -0.39
C THR A 89 6.87 -7.90 -0.78
N ALA A 90 6.93 -6.99 -1.76
CA ALA A 90 5.77 -6.35 -2.34
C ALA A 90 5.79 -6.51 -3.86
N GLU A 91 4.69 -6.99 -4.42
CA GLU A 91 4.37 -6.96 -5.84
C GLU A 91 3.38 -5.81 -6.08
N ILE A 92 3.72 -4.90 -6.99
CA ILE A 92 2.95 -3.70 -7.26
C ILE A 92 2.54 -3.72 -8.74
N SER A 93 1.30 -3.35 -9.01
CA SER A 93 0.74 -3.12 -10.34
C SER A 93 0.05 -1.77 -10.36
N ILE A 94 0.41 -0.91 -11.31
CA ILE A 94 -0.09 0.45 -11.47
C ILE A 94 -0.64 0.59 -12.89
N ILE A 95 -1.85 1.09 -13.00
CA ILE A 95 -2.47 1.55 -14.23
C ILE A 95 -2.90 2.99 -13.98
N GLN A 96 -2.37 3.93 -14.75
CA GLN A 96 -2.79 5.33 -14.67
C GLN A 96 -2.95 5.87 -16.09
N ASN A 97 -4.19 6.13 -16.49
CA ASN A 97 -4.55 6.47 -17.87
C ASN A 97 -4.09 5.38 -18.86
N GLU A 98 -3.08 5.68 -19.69
CA GLU A 98 -2.48 4.75 -20.65
C GLU A 98 -1.17 4.14 -20.14
N LYS A 99 -0.61 4.68 -19.05
CA LYS A 99 0.64 4.20 -18.44
C LYS A 99 0.36 2.96 -17.61
N ARG A 100 1.28 2.00 -17.69
CA ARG A 100 1.24 0.76 -16.91
C ARG A 100 2.62 0.45 -16.37
N ALA A 101 2.66 0.02 -15.11
CA ALA A 101 3.89 -0.43 -14.48
C ALA A 101 3.60 -1.59 -13.56
N SER A 102 4.52 -2.53 -13.48
CA SER A 102 4.50 -3.55 -12.46
C SER A 102 5.91 -3.90 -12.02
N GLY A 103 6.03 -4.46 -10.82
CA GLY A 103 7.28 -5.03 -10.38
C GLY A 103 7.24 -5.54 -8.96
N LYS A 104 8.36 -6.12 -8.55
CA LYS A 104 8.52 -6.74 -7.25
C LYS A 104 9.72 -6.14 -6.53
N LEU A 105 9.54 -5.85 -5.25
CA LEU A 105 10.57 -5.31 -4.37
C LEU A 105 10.61 -6.12 -3.08
N THR A 106 11.81 -6.35 -2.56
CA THR A 106 12.02 -7.05 -1.28
C THR A 106 12.96 -6.23 -0.42
N THR A 107 12.67 -6.11 0.88
CA THR A 107 13.52 -5.41 1.85
C THR A 107 13.41 -6.00 3.25
N ARG A 108 14.33 -5.60 4.14
CA ARG A 108 14.28 -5.90 5.57
C ARG A 108 13.72 -4.73 6.38
N ALA A 109 13.33 -5.00 7.61
CA ALA A 109 12.83 -3.96 8.52
C ALA A 109 13.87 -2.85 8.70
N GLY A 110 13.42 -1.60 8.57
CA GLY A 110 14.26 -0.40 8.65
C GLY A 110 15.04 -0.05 7.38
N GLN A 111 15.02 -0.89 6.34
CA GLN A 111 15.67 -0.62 5.06
C GLN A 111 14.65 -0.20 3.99
N PRO A 112 14.83 0.96 3.34
CA PRO A 112 13.99 1.33 2.21
C PRO A 112 14.34 0.50 0.96
N ALA A 113 13.34 0.09 0.20
CA ALA A 113 13.50 -0.45 -1.15
C ALA A 113 12.86 0.49 -2.17
N LYS A 114 13.45 0.56 -3.37
CA LYS A 114 13.01 1.44 -4.45
C LYS A 114 12.98 0.68 -5.79
N LEU A 115 11.90 0.86 -6.54
CA LEU A 115 11.74 0.45 -7.93
C LEU A 115 11.51 1.68 -8.79
N LEU A 116 12.15 1.70 -9.96
CA LEU A 116 11.88 2.64 -11.03
C LEU A 116 11.38 1.84 -12.24
N THR A 117 10.20 2.19 -12.75
CA THR A 117 9.56 1.46 -13.88
C THR A 117 9.50 2.31 -15.15
N GLY A 118 10.35 3.34 -15.25
CA GLY A 118 10.29 4.37 -16.30
C GLY A 118 9.39 5.52 -15.88
N ASP A 119 8.07 5.29 -15.87
CA ASP A 119 7.09 6.34 -15.57
C ASP A 119 6.80 6.52 -14.07
N PHE A 120 7.17 5.54 -13.24
CA PHE A 120 6.86 5.57 -11.81
C PHE A 120 8.08 5.29 -10.96
N ALA A 121 8.14 5.99 -9.82
CA ALA A 121 8.98 5.66 -8.70
C ALA A 121 8.13 5.05 -7.59
N ILE A 122 8.47 3.84 -7.17
CA ILE A 122 7.84 3.14 -6.06
C ILE A 122 8.90 2.96 -5.00
N GLN A 123 8.67 3.52 -3.82
CA GLN A 123 9.50 3.28 -2.65
C GLN A 123 8.66 2.63 -1.57
N PHE A 124 9.23 1.70 -0.81
CA PHE A 124 8.58 1.26 0.41
C PHE A 124 9.59 1.02 1.54
N ILE A 125 9.12 1.16 2.77
CA ILE A 125 9.85 0.81 3.98
C ILE A 125 9.04 -0.21 4.78
N LEU A 126 9.72 -1.26 5.22
CA LEU A 126 9.18 -2.23 6.17
C LEU A 126 9.54 -1.79 7.60
N LYS A 127 8.57 -1.80 8.51
CA LYS A 127 8.77 -1.51 9.93
C LYS A 127 8.16 -2.64 10.76
N GLU A 128 8.81 -3.02 11.84
CA GLU A 128 8.14 -3.84 12.86
C GLU A 128 7.07 -2.98 13.55
N ALA A 129 5.85 -3.50 13.63
CA ALA A 129 4.81 -2.90 14.44
C ALA A 129 5.11 -3.27 15.89
N LYS A 130 5.90 -2.43 16.58
CA LYS A 130 6.12 -2.60 18.01
C LYS A 130 4.77 -2.61 18.72
N ILE A 131 4.46 -3.73 19.37
CA ILE A 131 3.45 -3.77 20.40
C ILE A 131 4.19 -3.23 21.63
N ASP A 132 3.99 -1.94 21.97
CA ASP A 132 4.44 -1.45 23.27
C ASP A 132 3.79 -2.36 24.33
N GLN A 133 4.62 -3.12 25.04
CA GLN A 133 4.24 -3.88 26.23
C GLN A 133 4.26 -2.97 27.45
#